data_AF-A0A2T0KA87-F1
#
_entry.id   AF-A0A2T0KA87-F1
#
_cell.length_a   1.000
_cell.length_b   1.000
_cell.length_c   1.000
_cell.angle_alpha   90.00
_cell.angle_beta   90.00
_cell.angle_gamma   90.00
#
_symmetry.space_group_name_H-M   'P 1'
#
loop_
_entity.id
_entity.type
_entity.pdbx_description
1 polymer ?
#
loop_
_entity_poly.entity_id
_entity_poly.type
_entity_poly.pdbx_seq_one_letter_code
_entity_poly.pdbx_strand_id
1 'polypeptide(L)'
;MNEWTRYGANSPIPARLRSRRRPVIWLFVGVLLMVGAIRLIGENRPGAAGVLGFAGGVTILVQTGKLISRTRTLRGRPRLAARRGWTYRAEDTALPASTRLEQFLRDAPPAFAVVSGTENGVEFVVFDQTRDIGGHDTFYLARLPRPLPVGRVSIADGQLVGGDIGTPEVAALFTAELLGRIEEALPGCGYVVTGEWVNTPVTALLSPRPREIEQRIDAMTRVAALLSDAADELTSAG
;
A
#
# COMPACT_ATOMS: atom_id res chain seq x y z
N MET A 1 38.68 5.48 -4.95
CA MET A 1 37.87 6.72 -5.07
C MET A 1 36.69 6.46 -6.01
N ASN A 2 35.53 6.22 -5.40
CA ASN A 2 34.13 6.44 -5.82
C ASN A 2 33.70 6.20 -7.28
N GLU A 3 33.09 5.03 -7.53
CA GLU A 3 32.11 4.80 -8.63
C GLU A 3 30.64 4.81 -8.15
N TRP A 4 30.38 5.37 -6.97
CA TRP A 4 29.04 5.40 -6.35
C TRP A 4 28.14 6.59 -6.78
N THR A 5 28.40 7.22 -7.93
CA THR A 5 27.72 8.46 -8.34
C THR A 5 26.98 8.43 -9.68
N ARG A 6 26.73 7.25 -10.30
CA ARG A 6 26.01 7.19 -11.61
C ARG A 6 24.70 6.42 -11.69
N TYR A 7 24.11 5.96 -10.58
CA TYR A 7 22.80 5.30 -10.60
C TYR A 7 21.61 6.15 -10.12
N GLY A 8 21.77 7.48 -10.05
CA GLY A 8 20.68 8.41 -9.75
C GLY A 8 20.22 9.19 -10.97
N ALA A 9 19.41 8.61 -11.87
CA ALA A 9 18.55 9.38 -12.79
C ALA A 9 17.56 8.56 -13.64
N ASN A 10 17.88 7.31 -14.01
CA ASN A 10 17.23 6.67 -15.15
C ASN A 10 16.74 5.22 -14.90
N SER A 11 16.04 4.95 -13.79
CA SER A 11 15.11 3.82 -13.81
C SER A 11 13.96 4.20 -14.76
N PRO A 12 13.69 3.47 -15.86
CA PRO A 12 12.63 3.82 -16.77
C PRO A 12 11.31 3.82 -16.00
N ILE A 13 10.72 5.00 -15.83
CA ILE A 13 9.35 5.12 -15.31
C ILE A 13 8.46 4.29 -16.25
N PRO A 14 7.77 3.25 -15.76
CA PRO A 14 6.95 2.36 -16.57
C PRO A 14 6.00 3.14 -17.49
N ALA A 15 5.70 2.63 -18.68
CA ALA A 15 4.83 3.30 -19.66
C ALA A 15 3.45 3.66 -19.10
N ARG A 16 2.94 2.87 -18.13
CA ARG A 16 1.70 3.15 -17.40
C ARG A 16 1.81 4.35 -16.45
N LEU A 17 2.99 4.58 -15.87
CA LEU A 17 3.34 5.75 -15.06
C LEU A 17 3.83 6.95 -15.91
N ARG A 18 3.84 6.88 -17.25
CA ARG A 18 4.28 7.96 -18.16
C ARG A 18 3.22 8.96 -18.57
N SER A 19 1.94 8.79 -18.22
CA SER A 19 0.87 9.72 -18.63
C SER A 19 0.88 11.02 -17.80
N ARG A 20 1.99 11.75 -17.75
CA ARG A 20 2.13 13.02 -17.01
C ARG A 20 1.18 14.09 -17.55
N ARG A 21 0.81 13.99 -18.83
CA ARG A 21 -0.03 14.97 -19.54
C ARG A 21 -1.53 14.79 -19.28
N ARG A 22 -2.02 13.56 -19.05
CA ARG A 22 -3.47 13.30 -18.92
C ARG A 22 -4.11 14.03 -17.73
N PRO A 23 -3.57 13.98 -16.50
CA PRO A 23 -4.18 14.68 -15.36
C PRO A 23 -4.18 16.20 -15.54
N VAL A 24 -3.11 16.75 -16.12
CA VAL A 24 -2.98 18.18 -16.39
C VAL A 24 -4.00 18.64 -17.42
N ILE A 25 -4.18 17.90 -18.51
CA ILE A 25 -5.22 18.20 -19.52
C ILE A 25 -6.61 18.21 -18.88
N TRP A 26 -6.94 17.20 -18.06
CA TRP A 26 -8.23 17.15 -17.38
C TRP A 26 -8.41 18.25 -16.33
N LEU A 27 -7.33 18.70 -15.69
CA LEU A 27 -7.37 19.87 -14.81
C LEU A 27 -7.75 21.13 -15.60
N PHE A 28 -7.16 21.34 -16.77
CA PHE A 28 -7.54 22.43 -17.68
C PHE A 28 -9.00 22.32 -18.11
N VAL A 29 -9.48 21.12 -18.45
CA VAL A 29 -10.90 20.89 -18.76
C VAL A 29 -11.79 21.29 -17.58
N GLY A 30 -11.43 20.90 -16.36
CA GLY A 30 -12.17 21.29 -15.15
C GLY A 30 -12.23 22.81 -14.95
N VAL A 31 -11.12 23.51 -15.21
CA VAL A 31 -11.07 24.99 -15.16
C VAL A 31 -11.96 25.60 -16.25
N LEU A 32 -11.95 25.06 -17.48
CA LEU A 32 -12.81 25.54 -18.56
C LEU A 32 -14.30 25.37 -18.24
N LEU A 33 -14.69 24.26 -17.60
CA LEU A 33 -16.06 24.04 -17.13
C LEU A 33 -16.49 25.08 -16.08
N MET A 34 -15.59 25.41 -15.14
CA MET A 34 -15.83 26.47 -14.15
C MET A 34 -15.99 27.85 -14.79
N VAL A 35 -15.15 28.19 -15.77
CA VAL A 35 -15.25 29.44 -16.52
C VAL A 35 -16.56 29.49 -17.32
N GLY A 36 -16.98 28.38 -17.92
CA GLY A 36 -18.27 28.25 -18.59
C GLY A 36 -19.45 28.44 -17.64
N ALA A 37 -19.38 27.88 -16.43
CA ALA A 37 -20.38 28.07 -15.39
C ALA A 37 -20.55 29.55 -15.01
N ILE A 38 -19.44 30.27 -14.81
CA ILE A 38 -19.45 31.70 -14.46
C ILE A 38 -20.10 32.53 -15.57
N ARG A 39 -19.83 32.24 -16.85
CA ARG A 39 -20.50 32.91 -17.97
C ARG A 39 -22.01 32.65 -17.99
N LEU A 40 -22.44 31.41 -17.76
CA LEU A 40 -23.87 31.06 -17.77
C LEU A 40 -24.66 31.67 -16.61
N ILE A 41 -24.00 32.00 -15.50
CA ILE A 41 -24.62 32.80 -14.42
C ILE A 41 -24.96 34.21 -14.94
N GLY A 42 -24.06 34.82 -15.71
CA GLY A 42 -24.30 36.12 -16.35
C GLY A 42 -25.39 36.10 -17.44
N GLU A 43 -25.66 34.92 -18.03
CA GLU A 43 -26.69 34.72 -19.06
C GLU A 43 -28.06 34.26 -18.47
N ASN A 44 -28.25 34.33 -17.16
CA ASN A 44 -29.47 33.86 -16.47
C ASN A 44 -29.83 32.39 -16.72
N ARG A 45 -28.82 31.51 -16.86
CA ARG A 45 -28.99 30.05 -17.00
C ARG A 45 -28.45 29.29 -15.77
N PRO A 46 -29.05 29.48 -14.57
CA PRO A 46 -28.49 28.99 -13.31
C PRO A 46 -28.41 27.47 -13.21
N GLY A 47 -29.36 26.72 -13.80
CA GLY A 47 -29.34 25.26 -13.78
C GLY A 47 -28.14 24.65 -14.53
N ALA A 48 -27.87 25.15 -15.74
CA ALA A 48 -26.71 24.71 -16.53
C ALA A 48 -25.38 25.17 -15.89
N ALA A 49 -25.35 26.37 -15.29
CA ALA A 49 -24.20 26.84 -14.54
C ALA A 49 -23.88 25.95 -13.33
N GLY A 50 -24.90 25.51 -12.58
CA GLY A 50 -24.72 24.60 -11.44
C GLY A 50 -24.11 23.26 -11.85
N VAL A 51 -24.59 22.66 -12.94
CA VAL A 51 -24.05 21.38 -13.46
C VAL A 51 -22.59 21.53 -13.92
N LEU A 52 -22.27 22.58 -14.68
CA LEU A 52 -20.90 22.83 -15.12
C LEU A 52 -19.95 23.15 -13.96
N GLY A 53 -20.40 23.93 -12.98
CA GLY A 53 -19.61 24.26 -11.80
C GLY A 53 -19.31 23.02 -10.95
N PHE A 54 -20.30 22.17 -10.73
CA PHE A 54 -20.12 20.90 -10.03
C PHE A 54 -19.15 19.97 -10.79
N ALA A 55 -19.37 19.75 -12.09
CA ALA A 55 -18.52 18.90 -12.91
C ALA A 55 -17.08 19.41 -12.98
N GLY A 56 -16.90 20.73 -13.12
CA GLY A 56 -15.59 21.38 -13.10
C GLY A 56 -14.88 21.21 -11.76
N GLY A 57 -15.57 21.48 -10.65
CA GLY A 57 -15.03 21.33 -9.29
C GLY A 57 -14.62 19.89 -8.98
N VAL A 58 -15.47 18.91 -9.26
CA VAL A 58 -15.17 17.48 -9.06
C VAL A 58 -13.97 17.06 -9.91
N THR A 59 -13.91 17.48 -11.18
CA THR A 59 -12.79 17.18 -12.07
C THR A 59 -11.47 17.72 -11.51
N ILE A 60 -11.44 18.98 -11.08
CA ILE A 60 -10.24 19.60 -10.48
C ILE A 60 -9.81 18.83 -9.23
N LEU A 61 -10.75 18.49 -8.33
CA LEU A 61 -10.47 17.78 -7.09
C LEU A 61 -9.83 16.41 -7.38
N VAL A 62 -10.44 15.60 -8.25
CA VAL A 62 -9.96 14.26 -8.60
C VAL A 62 -8.58 14.32 -9.24
N GLN A 63 -8.35 15.24 -10.19
CA GLN A 63 -7.05 15.33 -10.87
C GLN A 63 -5.94 15.86 -9.96
N THR A 64 -6.27 16.80 -9.06
CA THR A 64 -5.34 17.27 -8.04
C THR A 64 -4.95 16.13 -7.09
N GLY A 65 -5.92 15.33 -6.65
CA GLY A 65 -5.68 14.13 -5.85
C GLY A 65 -4.74 13.15 -6.55
N LYS A 66 -5.00 12.83 -7.82
CA LYS A 66 -4.12 11.97 -8.64
C LYS A 66 -2.70 12.51 -8.76
N LEU A 67 -2.54 13.84 -8.91
CA LEU A 67 -1.23 14.48 -9.01
C LEU A 67 -0.45 14.41 -7.68
N ILE A 68 -1.11 14.69 -6.56
CA ILE A 68 -0.52 14.58 -5.22
C ILE A 68 -0.09 13.15 -4.96
N SER A 69 -1.00 12.20 -5.18
CA SER A 69 -0.74 10.77 -4.97
C SER A 69 0.46 10.29 -5.76
N ARG A 70 0.48 10.57 -7.07
CA ARG A 70 1.59 10.20 -7.95
C ARG A 70 2.90 10.88 -7.55
N THR A 71 2.86 12.10 -7.04
CA THR A 71 4.06 12.79 -6.55
C THR A 71 4.61 12.10 -5.31
N ARG A 72 3.75 11.68 -4.37
CA ARG A 72 4.16 10.88 -3.20
C ARG A 72 4.77 9.55 -3.60
N THR A 73 4.17 8.83 -4.54
CA THR A 73 4.71 7.57 -5.04
C THR A 73 6.05 7.75 -5.77
N LEU A 74 6.10 8.62 -6.79
CA LEU A 74 7.27 8.73 -7.69
C LEU A 74 8.45 9.49 -7.10
N ARG A 75 8.22 10.44 -6.20
CA ARG A 75 9.30 11.23 -5.56
C ARG A 75 9.46 10.90 -4.09
N GLY A 76 8.37 10.61 -3.39
CA GLY A 76 8.39 10.33 -1.95
C GLY A 76 9.01 8.97 -1.64
N ARG A 77 8.59 7.89 -2.31
CA ARG A 77 9.10 6.54 -2.02
C ARG A 77 10.60 6.35 -2.26
N PRO A 78 11.20 6.80 -3.38
CA PRO A 78 12.65 6.70 -3.56
C PRO A 78 13.43 7.49 -2.51
N ARG A 79 12.94 8.69 -2.14
CA ARG A 79 13.57 9.53 -1.10
C ARG A 79 13.46 8.91 0.28
N LEU A 80 12.32 8.32 0.60
CA LEU A 80 12.12 7.58 1.84
C LEU A 80 13.10 6.42 1.95
N ALA A 81 13.16 5.58 0.91
CA ALA A 81 14.06 4.43 0.87
C ALA A 81 15.53 4.86 1.04
N ALA A 82 15.97 5.86 0.27
CA ALA A 82 17.33 6.40 0.38
C ALA A 82 17.65 6.94 1.79
N ARG A 83 16.71 7.65 2.43
CA ARG A 83 16.89 8.19 3.78
C ARG A 83 17.07 7.09 4.83
N ARG A 84 16.42 5.95 4.64
CA ARG A 84 16.43 4.82 5.58
C ARG A 84 17.45 3.74 5.25
N GLY A 85 18.19 3.87 4.14
CA GLY A 85 19.09 2.82 3.67
C GLY A 85 18.35 1.59 3.12
N TRP A 86 17.08 1.74 2.75
CA TRP A 86 16.27 0.69 2.14
C TRP A 86 16.42 0.68 0.61
N THR A 87 16.00 -0.41 -0.02
CA THR A 87 16.01 -0.59 -1.46
C THR A 87 14.72 -0.06 -2.08
N TYR A 88 14.85 0.63 -3.22
CA TYR A 88 13.72 1.06 -4.03
C TYR A 88 13.79 0.45 -5.43
N ARG A 89 12.66 -0.07 -5.92
CA ARG A 89 12.47 -0.48 -7.32
C ARG A 89 11.21 0.18 -7.87
N ALA A 90 11.31 0.74 -9.08
CA ALA A 90 10.16 1.39 -9.72
C ALA A 90 9.04 0.39 -10.06
N GLU A 91 9.41 -0.82 -10.45
CA GLU A 91 8.54 -1.94 -10.78
C GLU A 91 9.28 -3.24 -10.44
N ASP A 92 8.56 -4.22 -9.92
CA ASP A 92 9.05 -5.58 -9.71
C ASP A 92 7.98 -6.59 -10.14
N THR A 93 8.21 -7.23 -11.29
CA THR A 93 7.29 -8.20 -11.89
C THR A 93 7.44 -9.59 -11.28
N ALA A 94 8.57 -9.87 -10.61
CA ALA A 94 8.83 -11.15 -9.96
C ALA A 94 8.37 -11.17 -8.50
N LEU A 95 8.20 -9.98 -7.89
CA LEU A 95 7.77 -9.84 -6.51
C LEU A 95 6.51 -10.67 -6.18
N PRO A 96 5.44 -10.64 -7.01
CA PRO A 96 4.25 -11.43 -6.72
C PRO A 96 4.52 -12.92 -6.50
N ALA A 97 5.29 -13.54 -7.38
CA ALA A 97 5.64 -14.96 -7.26
C ALA A 97 6.55 -15.21 -6.06
N SER A 98 7.53 -14.32 -5.80
CA SER A 98 8.51 -14.51 -4.72
C SER A 98 7.93 -14.42 -3.31
N THR A 99 6.86 -13.64 -3.12
CA THR A 99 6.16 -13.50 -1.84
C THR A 99 4.86 -14.30 -1.80
N ARG A 100 4.61 -15.15 -2.82
CA ARG A 100 3.36 -15.90 -3.02
C ARG A 100 2.12 -15.02 -2.91
N LEU A 101 2.19 -13.82 -3.51
CA LEU A 101 1.11 -12.83 -3.47
C LEU A 101 -0.19 -13.32 -4.07
N GLU A 102 -0.16 -14.33 -4.94
CA GLU A 102 -1.37 -15.02 -5.39
C GLU A 102 -2.20 -15.62 -4.24
N GLN A 103 -1.58 -15.95 -3.10
CA GLN A 103 -2.29 -16.39 -1.90
C GLN A 103 -3.06 -15.24 -1.23
N PHE A 104 -2.68 -14.00 -1.50
CA PHE A 104 -3.33 -12.79 -0.99
C PHE A 104 -4.28 -12.16 -2.01
N LEU A 105 -3.99 -12.27 -3.31
CA LEU A 105 -4.67 -11.56 -4.39
C LEU A 105 -4.92 -12.48 -5.59
N ARG A 106 -6.18 -12.55 -6.05
CA ARG A 106 -6.52 -13.20 -7.33
C ARG A 106 -5.97 -12.32 -8.47
N ASP A 107 -5.13 -12.88 -9.33
CA ASP A 107 -4.44 -12.19 -10.43
C ASP A 107 -3.56 -11.02 -9.98
N ALA A 108 -2.50 -11.29 -9.22
CA ALA A 108 -1.59 -10.26 -8.70
C ALA A 108 -0.88 -9.49 -9.85
N PRO A 109 -1.27 -8.22 -10.13
CA PRO A 109 -0.59 -7.43 -11.15
C PRO A 109 0.85 -7.10 -10.71
N PRO A 110 1.72 -6.61 -11.63
CA PRO A 110 3.06 -6.16 -11.29
C PRO A 110 3.06 -5.18 -10.11
N ALA A 111 4.01 -5.34 -9.20
CA ALA A 111 4.17 -4.46 -8.06
C ALA A 111 4.90 -3.17 -8.48
N PHE A 112 4.38 -2.00 -8.08
CA PHE A 112 4.97 -0.71 -8.42
C PHE A 112 5.50 0.02 -7.19
N ALA A 113 6.52 0.85 -7.43
CA ALA A 113 7.13 1.70 -6.41
C ALA A 113 7.47 0.93 -5.13
N VAL A 114 8.11 -0.22 -5.34
CA VAL A 114 8.48 -1.19 -4.32
C VAL A 114 9.56 -0.60 -3.44
N VAL A 115 9.34 -0.66 -2.14
CA VAL A 115 10.33 -0.34 -1.10
C VAL A 115 10.53 -1.61 -0.29
N SER A 116 11.76 -2.07 -0.17
CA SER A 116 12.09 -3.26 0.60
C SER A 116 13.33 -3.03 1.47
N GLY A 117 13.41 -3.75 2.58
CA GLY A 117 14.52 -3.63 3.50
C GLY A 117 14.29 -4.46 4.75
N THR A 118 15.02 -4.11 5.80
CA THR A 118 14.89 -4.70 7.13
C THR A 118 14.61 -3.58 8.12
N GLU A 119 13.63 -3.77 8.99
CA GLU A 119 13.34 -2.91 10.13
C GLU A 119 13.13 -3.82 11.35
N ASN A 120 13.69 -3.48 12.50
CA ASN A 120 13.60 -4.30 13.73
C ASN A 120 14.03 -5.79 13.52
N GLY A 121 14.98 -6.05 12.62
CA GLY A 121 15.43 -7.42 12.28
C GLY A 121 14.48 -8.22 11.38
N VAL A 122 13.36 -7.61 10.94
CA VAL A 122 12.33 -8.23 10.11
C VAL A 122 12.43 -7.70 8.68
N GLU A 123 12.47 -8.61 7.71
CA GLU A 123 12.38 -8.26 6.29
C GLU A 123 10.99 -7.73 5.97
N PHE A 124 10.90 -6.61 5.26
CA PHE A 124 9.62 -6.05 4.82
C PHE A 124 9.66 -5.67 3.34
N VAL A 125 8.46 -5.66 2.74
CA VAL A 125 8.24 -5.14 1.39
C VAL A 125 6.96 -4.33 1.36
N VAL A 126 7.02 -3.12 0.81
CA VAL A 126 5.86 -2.25 0.58
C VAL A 126 5.77 -1.90 -0.89
N PHE A 127 4.61 -2.11 -1.51
CA PHE A 127 4.41 -1.78 -2.91
C PHE A 127 2.99 -1.29 -3.17
N ASP A 128 2.83 -0.59 -4.28
CA ASP A 128 1.53 -0.10 -4.74
C ASP A 128 1.01 -1.01 -5.87
N GLN A 129 -0.31 -1.22 -5.89
CA GLN A 129 -1.04 -1.68 -7.05
C GLN A 129 -2.05 -0.60 -7.47
N THR A 130 -2.09 -0.33 -8.77
CA THR A 130 -3.05 0.61 -9.34
C THR A 130 -4.31 -0.14 -9.74
N ARG A 131 -5.46 0.26 -9.19
CA ARG A 131 -6.76 -0.01 -9.82
C ARG A 131 -7.06 1.07 -10.85
N ASP A 132 -7.76 0.71 -11.93
CA ASP A 132 -8.10 1.63 -13.03
C ASP A 132 -8.93 2.86 -12.59
N ILE A 133 -9.55 2.81 -11.40
CA ILE A 133 -10.47 3.84 -10.89
C ILE A 133 -9.81 4.75 -9.83
N GLY A 134 -8.54 5.12 -10.03
CA GLY A 134 -7.89 6.22 -9.29
C GLY A 134 -7.65 6.00 -7.79
N GLY A 135 -8.00 4.84 -7.25
CA GLY A 135 -7.59 4.38 -5.92
C GLY A 135 -6.14 3.89 -5.93
N HIS A 136 -5.49 4.01 -4.77
CA HIS A 136 -4.17 3.46 -4.51
C HIS A 136 -4.31 2.35 -3.48
N ASP A 137 -4.05 1.11 -3.90
CA ASP A 137 -3.92 -0.01 -2.99
C ASP A 137 -2.43 -0.13 -2.64
N THR A 138 -2.07 0.11 -1.39
CA THR A 138 -0.72 -0.10 -0.89
C THR A 138 -0.70 -1.36 -0.04
N PHE A 139 0.18 -2.29 -0.41
CA PHE A 139 0.40 -3.53 0.31
C PHE A 139 1.64 -3.39 1.18
N TYR A 140 1.55 -3.90 2.40
CA TYR A 140 2.63 -3.92 3.37
C TYR A 140 2.81 -5.36 3.79
N LEU A 141 3.96 -5.92 3.47
CA LEU A 141 4.34 -7.29 3.81
C LEU A 141 5.50 -7.22 4.79
N ALA A 142 5.44 -8.05 5.83
CA ALA A 142 6.56 -8.35 6.71
C ALA A 142 6.75 -9.86 6.75
N ARG A 143 7.99 -10.31 6.56
CA ARG A 143 8.35 -11.71 6.59
C ARG A 143 8.35 -12.16 8.04
N LEU A 144 7.76 -13.30 8.34
CA LEU A 144 7.83 -13.87 9.67
C LEU A 144 9.27 -14.35 9.91
N PRO A 145 9.99 -13.86 10.96
CA PRO A 145 11.27 -14.43 11.36
C PRO A 145 11.26 -15.95 11.49
N ARG A 146 10.13 -16.50 11.96
CA ARG A 146 9.88 -17.93 11.97
C ARG A 146 8.57 -18.25 11.24
N PRO A 147 8.64 -19.08 10.18
CA PRO A 147 7.45 -19.45 9.44
C PRO A 147 6.40 -20.15 10.33
N LEU A 148 5.14 -19.78 10.12
CA LEU A 148 4.00 -20.45 10.73
C LEU A 148 3.53 -21.62 9.86
N PRO A 149 3.18 -22.78 10.42
CA PRO A 149 2.62 -23.91 9.66
C PRO A 149 1.13 -23.70 9.33
N VAL A 150 0.77 -22.51 8.81
CA VAL A 150 -0.57 -22.15 8.34
C VAL A 150 -0.62 -22.12 6.82
N GLY A 151 -1.77 -22.49 6.26
CA GLY A 151 -2.03 -22.28 4.83
C GLY A 151 -2.27 -20.80 4.54
N ARG A 152 -3.33 -20.24 5.14
CA ARG A 152 -3.70 -18.82 5.03
C ARG A 152 -4.72 -18.47 6.10
N VAL A 153 -4.41 -17.53 6.98
CA VAL A 153 -5.33 -17.05 8.01
C VAL A 153 -5.57 -15.55 7.89
N SER A 154 -6.79 -15.12 8.22
CA SER A 154 -7.21 -13.72 8.20
C SER A 154 -7.53 -13.27 9.62
N ILE A 155 -6.94 -12.15 10.04
CA ILE A 155 -7.13 -11.53 11.35
C ILE A 155 -7.71 -10.14 11.12
N ALA A 156 -8.75 -9.75 11.85
CA ALA A 156 -9.28 -8.39 11.85
C ALA A 156 -9.97 -8.10 13.19
N ASP A 157 -9.92 -6.84 13.62
CA ASP A 157 -10.58 -6.35 14.84
C ASP A 157 -10.23 -7.20 16.08
N GLY A 158 -8.95 -7.58 16.21
CA GLY A 158 -8.48 -8.45 17.29
C GLY A 158 -9.06 -9.88 17.28
N GLN A 159 -9.55 -10.37 16.14
CA GLN A 159 -10.16 -11.70 16.02
C GLN A 159 -9.64 -12.47 14.81
N LEU A 160 -9.63 -13.81 14.92
CA LEU A 160 -9.42 -14.70 13.80
C LEU A 160 -10.72 -14.80 12.99
N VAL A 161 -10.74 -14.22 11.80
CA VAL A 161 -11.94 -14.14 10.94
C VAL A 161 -12.14 -15.41 10.12
N GLY A 162 -11.06 -16.12 9.82
CA GLY A 162 -11.11 -17.41 9.13
C GLY A 162 -9.85 -17.71 8.35
N GLY A 163 -9.80 -18.92 7.78
CA GLY A 163 -8.65 -19.38 7.02
C GLY A 163 -8.36 -20.86 7.20
N ASP A 164 -7.31 -21.30 6.53
CA ASP A 164 -6.71 -22.61 6.72
C ASP A 164 -5.62 -22.51 7.77
N ILE A 165 -6.00 -22.88 9.00
CA ILE A 165 -5.16 -22.82 10.19
C ILE A 165 -4.29 -24.10 10.30
N GLY A 166 -4.48 -25.09 9.42
CA GLY A 166 -3.76 -26.35 9.46
C GLY A 166 -4.25 -27.24 10.61
N THR A 167 -3.48 -27.33 11.69
CA THR A 167 -3.75 -28.24 12.82
C THR A 167 -4.34 -27.53 14.05
N PRO A 168 -4.98 -28.27 14.99
CA PRO A 168 -5.52 -27.69 16.22
C PRO A 168 -4.48 -26.96 17.08
N GLU A 169 -3.24 -27.43 17.09
CA GLU A 169 -2.12 -26.82 17.83
C GLU A 169 -1.81 -25.42 17.27
N VAL A 170 -1.87 -25.28 15.94
CA VAL A 170 -1.67 -23.98 15.26
C VAL A 170 -2.83 -23.05 15.52
N ALA A 171 -4.05 -23.57 15.69
CA ALA A 171 -5.20 -22.77 16.10
C ALA A 171 -5.05 -22.22 17.53
N ALA A 172 -4.40 -22.97 18.42
CA ALA A 172 -4.13 -22.53 19.78
C ALA A 172 -3.15 -21.34 19.87
N LEU A 173 -2.36 -21.06 18.81
CA LEU A 173 -1.50 -19.88 18.73
C LEU A 173 -2.30 -18.57 18.77
N PHE A 174 -3.48 -18.54 18.16
CA PHE A 174 -4.28 -17.33 17.99
C PHE A 174 -5.13 -17.04 19.23
N THR A 175 -4.47 -16.92 20.39
CA THR A 175 -5.11 -16.57 21.65
C THR A 175 -5.66 -15.15 21.62
N ALA A 176 -6.65 -14.87 22.46
CA ALA A 176 -7.20 -13.52 22.61
C ALA A 176 -6.13 -12.48 23.01
N GLU A 177 -5.13 -12.90 23.80
CA GLU A 177 -4.01 -12.04 24.18
C GLU A 177 -3.12 -11.70 22.98
N LEU A 178 -2.71 -12.70 22.18
CA LEU A 178 -1.91 -12.45 20.98
C LEU A 178 -2.67 -11.54 20.00
N LEU A 179 -3.93 -11.86 19.73
CA LEU A 179 -4.76 -11.09 18.82
C LEU A 179 -4.99 -9.65 19.31
N GLY A 180 -5.12 -9.46 20.62
CA GLY A 180 -5.17 -8.13 21.25
C GLY A 180 -3.88 -7.34 21.04
N ARG A 181 -2.71 -7.95 21.23
CA ARG A 181 -1.41 -7.30 20.97
C ARG A 181 -1.21 -6.96 19.50
N ILE A 182 -1.71 -7.79 18.58
CA ILE A 182 -1.69 -7.51 17.13
C ILE A 182 -2.58 -6.29 16.80
N GLU A 183 -3.78 -6.23 17.38
CA GLU A 183 -4.69 -5.10 17.22
C GLU A 183 -4.09 -3.80 17.79
N GLU A 184 -3.44 -3.86 18.95
CA GLU A 184 -2.73 -2.72 19.55
C GLU A 184 -1.57 -2.20 18.70
N ALA A 185 -0.89 -3.09 17.97
CA ALA A 185 0.24 -2.70 17.12
C ALA A 185 -0.21 -1.80 15.95
N LEU A 186 -1.38 -2.06 15.37
CA LEU A 186 -2.00 -1.20 14.36
C LEU A 186 -3.53 -1.37 14.37
N PRO A 187 -4.25 -0.49 15.09
CA PRO A 187 -5.69 -0.61 15.27
C PRO A 187 -6.50 -0.48 13.98
N GLY A 188 -7.60 -1.23 13.91
CA GLY A 188 -8.60 -1.23 12.83
C GLY A 188 -8.06 -1.77 11.50
N CYS A 189 -6.97 -2.53 11.52
CA CYS A 189 -6.37 -3.12 10.33
C CYS A 189 -6.68 -4.61 10.22
N GLY A 190 -7.04 -5.02 9.01
CA GLY A 190 -7.07 -6.43 8.63
C GLY A 190 -5.68 -6.93 8.23
N TYR A 191 -5.38 -8.15 8.61
CA TYR A 191 -4.16 -8.87 8.27
C TYR A 191 -4.51 -10.18 7.57
N VAL A 192 -3.66 -10.55 6.62
CA VAL A 192 -3.65 -11.91 6.09
C VAL A 192 -2.25 -12.46 6.35
N VAL A 193 -2.19 -13.59 7.03
CA VAL A 193 -0.95 -14.29 7.36
C VAL A 193 -0.90 -15.55 6.50
N THR A 194 0.20 -15.72 5.78
CA THR A 194 0.60 -16.99 5.17
C THR A 194 1.78 -17.53 5.95
N GLY A 195 2.16 -18.78 5.72
CA GLY A 195 3.20 -19.42 6.50
C GLY A 195 4.54 -18.66 6.54
N GLU A 196 4.83 -17.73 5.62
CA GLU A 196 6.08 -16.95 5.63
C GLU A 196 5.89 -15.44 5.76
N TRP A 197 4.68 -14.91 5.51
CA TRP A 197 4.45 -13.47 5.40
C TRP A 197 3.16 -13.06 6.09
N VAL A 198 3.20 -11.92 6.76
CA VAL A 198 2.01 -11.18 7.16
C VAL A 198 1.83 -9.96 6.24
N ASN A 199 0.61 -9.78 5.74
CA ASN A 199 0.23 -8.71 4.82
C ASN A 199 -0.92 -7.88 5.39
N THR A 200 -0.86 -6.56 5.23
CA THR A 200 -2.02 -5.68 5.43
C THR A 200 -2.24 -4.74 4.23
N PRO A 201 -3.27 -4.98 3.40
CA PRO A 201 -3.62 -4.06 2.33
C PRO A 201 -4.22 -2.77 2.89
N VAL A 202 -3.86 -1.63 2.33
CA VAL A 202 -4.58 -0.35 2.53
C VAL A 202 -5.09 0.17 1.22
N THR A 203 -6.41 0.33 1.18
CA THR A 203 -7.10 1.03 0.11
C THR A 203 -7.26 2.49 0.53
N ALA A 204 -6.63 3.40 -0.19
CA ALA A 204 -6.73 4.82 0.07
C ALA A 204 -6.99 5.62 -1.21
N LEU A 205 -7.64 6.78 -1.06
CA LEU A 205 -7.84 7.71 -2.16
C LEU A 205 -6.52 8.32 -2.65
N LEU A 206 -5.54 8.44 -1.75
CA LEU A 206 -4.23 9.00 -2.04
C LEU A 206 -3.15 8.04 -1.54
N SER A 207 -2.02 8.00 -2.24
CA SER A 207 -0.82 7.34 -1.76
C SER A 207 -0.44 7.86 -0.37
N PRO A 208 -0.05 6.95 0.54
CA PRO A 208 0.30 7.30 1.91
C PRO A 208 1.51 8.25 1.96
N ARG A 209 1.54 9.08 3.00
CA ARG A 209 2.68 9.96 3.27
C ARG A 209 3.87 9.12 3.75
N PRO A 210 5.13 9.59 3.59
CA PRO A 210 6.30 8.85 4.05
C PRO A 210 6.23 8.43 5.53
N ARG A 211 5.75 9.32 6.40
CA ARG A 211 5.58 9.03 7.83
C ARG A 211 4.56 7.91 8.09
N GLU A 212 3.45 7.88 7.33
CA GLU A 212 2.44 6.83 7.43
C GLU A 212 3.02 5.49 6.96
N ILE A 213 3.86 5.49 5.91
CA ILE A 213 4.57 4.30 5.44
C ILE A 213 5.52 3.78 6.54
N GLU A 214 6.32 4.65 7.15
CA GLU A 214 7.26 4.28 8.20
C GLU A 214 6.55 3.71 9.44
N GLN A 215 5.50 4.38 9.92
CA GLN A 215 4.70 3.91 11.05
C GLN A 215 4.10 2.52 10.79
N ARG A 216 3.66 2.28 9.56
CA ARG A 216 3.02 1.03 9.18
C ARG A 216 4.03 -0.10 8.96
N ILE A 217 5.22 0.20 8.45
CA ILE A 217 6.33 -0.76 8.42
C ILE A 217 6.69 -1.18 9.85
N ASP A 218 6.91 -0.21 10.74
CA ASP A 218 7.25 -0.50 12.14
C ASP A 218 6.18 -1.38 12.81
N ALA A 219 4.90 -1.05 12.67
CA ALA A 219 3.82 -1.86 13.19
C ALA A 219 3.78 -3.27 12.59
N MET A 220 3.98 -3.40 11.27
CA MET A 220 4.00 -4.71 10.60
C MET A 220 5.17 -5.58 11.03
N THR A 221 6.34 -5.00 11.27
CA THR A 221 7.48 -5.75 11.81
C THR A 221 7.23 -6.20 13.25
N ARG A 222 6.51 -5.41 14.06
CA ARG A 222 6.06 -5.82 15.40
C ARG A 222 5.05 -6.96 15.33
N VAL A 223 4.07 -6.90 14.43
CA VAL A 223 3.11 -8.01 14.23
C VAL A 223 3.81 -9.29 13.79
N ALA A 224 4.78 -9.20 12.87
CA ALA A 224 5.55 -10.36 12.44
C ALA A 224 6.38 -10.99 13.58
N ALA A 225 6.96 -10.16 14.45
CA ALA A 225 7.65 -10.62 15.65
C ALA A 225 6.70 -11.31 16.63
N LEU A 226 5.56 -10.69 16.96
CA LEU A 226 4.54 -11.27 17.84
C LEU A 226 4.08 -12.65 17.37
N LEU A 227 3.82 -12.79 16.06
CA LEU A 227 3.41 -14.07 15.46
C LEU A 227 4.53 -15.12 15.51
N SER A 228 5.78 -14.70 15.37
CA SER A 228 6.94 -15.62 15.44
C SER A 228 7.23 -16.06 16.87
N ASP A 229 7.12 -15.15 17.85
CA ASP A 229 7.31 -15.47 19.27
C ASP A 229 6.26 -16.48 19.75
N ALA A 230 5.00 -16.32 19.33
CA ALA A 230 3.94 -17.29 19.63
C ALA A 230 4.23 -18.68 19.04
N ALA A 231 4.81 -18.73 17.82
CA ALA A 231 5.22 -19.98 17.20
C ALA A 231 6.28 -20.72 18.03
N ASP A 232 7.20 -19.96 18.65
CA ASP A 232 8.28 -20.50 19.47
C ASP A 232 7.79 -21.12 20.76
N GLU A 233 6.87 -20.44 21.43
CA GLU A 233 6.24 -20.95 22.65
C GLU A 233 5.59 -22.32 22.39
N LEU A 234 4.91 -22.48 21.25
CA LEU A 234 4.29 -23.74 20.85
C LEU A 234 5.31 -24.85 20.60
N THR A 235 6.40 -24.56 19.88
CA THR A 235 7.45 -25.57 19.62
C THR A 235 8.26 -25.94 20.85
N SER A 236 8.32 -25.08 21.87
CA SER A 236 9.03 -25.35 23.12
C SER A 236 8.22 -26.13 24.16
N ALA A 237 6.90 -26.18 24.00
CA ALA A 237 5.97 -26.83 24.92
C ALA A 237 5.61 -28.28 24.53
N GLY A 238 6.01 -28.73 23.33
CA GLY A 238 5.81 -30.09 22.82
C GLY A 238 7.10 -30.89 22.76
#